data_AF-A0A372RMU0-F1
#
_entry.id   AF-A0A372RMU0-F1
#
_cell.length_a   1.000
_cell.length_b   1.000
_cell.length_c   1.000
_cell.angle_alpha   90.00
_cell.angle_beta   90.00
_cell.angle_gamma   90.00
#
_symmetry.space_group_name_H-M   'P 1'
#
loop_
_entity.id
_entity.type
_entity.pdbx_description
1 polymer ?
#
loop_
_entity_poly.entity_id
_entity_poly.type
_entity_poly.pdbx_seq_one_letter_code
_entity_poly.pdbx_strand_id
1 'polypeptide(L)'
;MSTSNVNDLFSDDKVQASMMEFGKGMKKVMINFQDCTEKIKARRSRSSAISDHIKETKRLRNIFRQFVKESLDFNERLSNYSLDILFFVKCFKDYDNYSDEAILELMYDLLEKSQENHDLSKELKNKIKADDESGINDQLIKIQNSLPGHIGKIKDEINREKISALIPKGEGIVSATTRYFIALFFDVKNLYLKLDEIFTIKDFDNSLTSIILEIGKIETFWDAQTERIKYLIDNLSSGRGIQRERVVHNLEQKWKNVGNECQIYNRVMRDVLNRDRLIFIEVKSISY
;
A
#
# COMPACT_ATOMS: atom_id res chain seq x y z
N MET A 1 -34.69 -4.23 -20.54
CA MET A 1 -33.84 -4.79 -19.47
C MET A 1 -32.84 -5.72 -20.13
N SER A 2 -31.56 -5.34 -20.16
CA SER A 2 -30.51 -6.16 -20.77
C SER A 2 -30.31 -7.41 -19.93
N THR A 3 -30.59 -8.59 -20.50
CA THR A 3 -30.20 -9.87 -19.92
C THR A 3 -28.69 -9.95 -19.93
N SER A 4 -28.04 -9.60 -18.81
CA SER A 4 -26.66 -9.99 -18.57
C SER A 4 -26.59 -11.50 -18.73
N ASN A 5 -25.83 -11.95 -19.73
CA ASN A 5 -25.73 -13.35 -20.09
C ASN A 5 -25.15 -14.09 -18.87
N VAL A 6 -25.87 -15.08 -18.32
CA VAL A 6 -25.49 -15.85 -17.12
C VAL A 6 -24.07 -16.42 -17.24
N ASN A 7 -23.65 -16.71 -18.47
CA ASN A 7 -22.30 -17.16 -18.82
C ASN A 7 -21.20 -16.17 -18.45
N ASP A 8 -21.52 -14.88 -18.40
CA ASP A 8 -20.56 -13.80 -18.24
C ASP A 8 -20.43 -13.35 -16.77
N LEU A 9 -21.41 -13.68 -15.92
CA LEU A 9 -21.39 -13.32 -14.49
C LEU A 9 -20.48 -14.26 -13.68
N PHE A 10 -20.44 -15.55 -14.06
CA PHE A 10 -19.63 -16.59 -13.42
C PHE A 10 -18.47 -17.09 -14.29
N SER A 11 -18.03 -16.32 -15.30
CA SER A 11 -16.81 -16.64 -16.03
C SER A 11 -15.56 -16.44 -15.17
N ASP A 12 -14.54 -17.26 -15.41
CA ASP A 12 -13.26 -17.25 -14.68
C ASP A 12 -12.44 -15.97 -14.91
N ASP A 13 -12.73 -15.22 -15.98
CA ASP A 13 -11.91 -14.07 -16.44
C ASP A 13 -12.17 -12.75 -15.69
N LYS A 14 -13.19 -12.67 -14.82
CA LYS A 14 -13.51 -11.42 -14.10
C LYS A 14 -12.73 -11.29 -12.80
N VAL A 15 -11.56 -10.67 -12.91
CA VAL A 15 -10.71 -10.04 -11.86
C VAL A 15 -10.52 -10.91 -10.62
N GLN A 16 -9.40 -11.65 -10.59
CA GLN A 16 -8.93 -12.28 -9.36
C GLN A 16 -8.22 -11.23 -8.50
N ALA A 17 -8.85 -10.83 -7.40
CA ALA A 17 -8.19 -10.04 -6.36
C ALA A 17 -7.09 -10.87 -5.70
N SER A 18 -5.90 -10.30 -5.53
CA SER A 18 -4.78 -10.96 -4.86
C SER A 18 -4.27 -10.12 -3.70
N MET A 19 -4.54 -10.59 -2.48
CA MET A 19 -3.94 -10.00 -1.28
C MET A 19 -2.41 -10.07 -1.32
N MET A 20 -1.86 -11.03 -2.07
CA MET A 20 -0.41 -11.16 -2.20
C MET A 20 0.22 -10.04 -3.03
N GLU A 21 -0.36 -9.68 -4.17
CA GLU A 21 0.11 -8.52 -4.94
C GLU A 21 -0.09 -7.22 -4.18
N PHE A 22 -1.23 -7.08 -3.50
CA PHE A 22 -1.49 -5.94 -2.60
C PHE A 22 -0.41 -5.81 -1.51
N GLY A 23 -0.04 -6.93 -0.87
CA GLY A 23 1.03 -6.99 0.14
C GLY A 23 2.42 -6.66 -0.37
N LYS A 24 2.77 -7.05 -1.60
CA LYS A 24 4.06 -6.71 -2.22
C LYS A 24 4.22 -5.19 -2.37
N GLY A 25 3.18 -4.49 -2.83
CA GLY A 25 3.16 -3.03 -2.93
C GLY A 25 3.39 -2.38 -1.56
N MET A 26 2.66 -2.83 -0.54
CA MET A 26 2.80 -2.31 0.83
C MET A 26 4.18 -2.53 1.42
N LYS A 27 4.77 -3.70 1.23
CA LYS A 27 6.13 -4.00 1.67
C LYS A 27 7.14 -3.03 1.07
N LYS A 28 7.01 -2.73 -0.23
CA LYS A 28 7.91 -1.81 -0.93
C LYS A 28 7.78 -0.37 -0.40
N VAL A 29 6.55 0.11 -0.21
CA VAL A 29 6.31 1.44 0.39
C VAL A 29 6.90 1.52 1.80
N MET A 30 6.80 0.45 2.59
CA MET A 30 7.38 0.46 3.94
C MET A 30 8.90 0.50 3.96
N ILE A 31 9.56 -0.19 3.02
CA ILE A 31 11.01 -0.06 2.82
C ILE A 31 11.37 1.38 2.42
N ASN A 32 10.63 2.00 1.51
CA ASN A 32 10.88 3.39 1.10
C ASN A 32 10.75 4.37 2.28
N PHE A 33 9.71 4.20 3.12
CA PHE A 33 9.55 4.98 4.35
C PHE A 33 10.71 4.77 5.32
N GLN A 34 11.19 3.54 5.50
CA GLN A 34 12.36 3.26 6.34
C GLN A 34 13.62 3.93 5.81
N ASP A 35 13.88 3.80 4.50
CA ASP A 35 15.03 4.39 3.84
C ASP A 35 15.03 5.91 3.99
N CYS A 36 13.89 6.56 3.77
CA CYS A 36 13.78 8.01 3.95
C CYS A 36 13.93 8.45 5.42
N THR A 37 13.41 7.69 6.38
CA THR A 37 13.30 8.18 7.77
C THR A 37 14.42 7.74 8.70
N GLU A 38 15.12 6.65 8.38
CA GLU A 38 16.19 6.06 9.19
C GLU A 38 17.58 6.16 8.53
N LYS A 39 17.73 5.94 7.21
CA LYS A 39 19.06 6.14 6.55
C LYS A 39 19.49 7.60 6.57
N ILE A 40 18.54 8.54 6.50
CA ILE A 40 18.85 9.97 6.64
C ILE A 40 19.34 10.29 8.06
N LYS A 41 18.77 9.68 9.12
CA LYS A 41 19.26 9.87 10.50
C LYS A 41 20.67 9.32 10.72
N ALA A 42 20.99 8.16 10.14
CA ALA A 42 22.29 7.52 10.32
C ALA A 42 23.45 8.28 9.64
N ARG A 43 23.16 9.21 8.71
CA ARG A 43 24.16 9.84 7.84
C ARG A 43 24.76 11.17 8.31
N ARG A 44 24.24 11.88 9.34
CA ARG A 44 24.98 12.85 10.24
C ARG A 44 24.13 13.96 10.91
N SER A 45 24.81 14.59 11.89
CA SER A 45 24.69 15.88 12.57
C SER A 45 23.73 16.98 12.03
N ARG A 46 22.80 17.36 12.91
CA ARG A 46 22.25 18.70 13.23
C ARG A 46 21.64 19.62 12.13
N SER A 47 21.75 19.36 10.83
CA SER A 47 21.14 20.25 9.81
C SER A 47 20.77 19.52 8.52
N SER A 48 19.52 19.02 8.43
CA SER A 48 18.95 18.58 7.15
C SER A 48 18.37 19.79 6.40
N ALA A 49 18.54 19.83 5.07
CA ALA A 49 17.99 20.88 4.22
C ALA A 49 16.46 20.78 4.02
N ILE A 50 15.88 19.66 4.46
CA ILE A 50 14.46 19.30 4.30
C ILE A 50 13.90 18.69 5.60
N SER A 51 14.32 19.23 6.75
CA SER A 51 13.93 18.71 8.07
C SER A 51 12.41 18.59 8.26
N ASP A 52 11.66 19.55 7.72
CA ASP A 52 10.19 19.57 7.79
C ASP A 52 9.60 18.47 6.92
N HIS A 53 10.10 18.26 5.70
CA HIS A 53 9.69 17.15 4.82
C HIS A 53 10.00 15.78 5.44
N ILE A 54 11.14 15.64 6.13
CA ILE A 54 11.49 14.40 6.85
C ILE A 54 10.53 14.18 8.02
N LYS A 55 10.18 15.24 8.77
CA LYS A 55 9.22 15.16 9.88
C LYS A 55 7.84 14.74 9.35
N GLU A 56 7.42 15.31 8.24
CA GLU A 56 6.14 14.98 7.61
C GLU A 56 6.14 13.56 7.04
N THR A 57 7.23 13.14 6.39
CA THR A 57 7.39 11.76 5.91
C THR A 57 7.36 10.74 7.05
N LYS A 58 7.90 11.07 8.24
CA LYS A 58 7.77 10.24 9.45
C LYS A 58 6.32 10.16 9.93
N ARG A 59 5.56 11.26 9.86
CA ARG A 59 4.14 11.27 10.19
C ARG A 59 3.38 10.34 9.23
N LEU A 60 3.62 10.46 7.92
CA LEU A 60 3.03 9.61 6.89
C LEU A 60 3.41 8.13 7.06
N ARG A 61 4.66 7.81 7.43
CA ARG A 61 5.08 6.43 7.78
C ARG A 61 4.22 5.84 8.89
N ASN A 62 3.91 6.60 9.94
CA ASN A 62 3.09 6.11 11.05
C ASN A 62 1.65 5.83 10.61
N ILE A 63 1.08 6.70 9.77
CA ILE A 63 -0.26 6.50 9.20
C ILE A 63 -0.25 5.27 8.29
N PHE A 64 0.76 5.14 7.44
CA PHE A 64 0.91 3.97 6.57
C PHE A 64 1.09 2.67 7.38
N ARG A 65 1.78 2.72 8.52
CA ARG A 65 1.89 1.57 9.42
C ARG A 65 0.53 1.16 9.99
N GLN A 66 -0.34 2.13 10.28
CA GLN A 66 -1.71 1.86 10.72
C GLN A 66 -2.54 1.27 9.57
N PHE A 67 -2.41 1.81 8.36
CA PHE A 67 -3.01 1.24 7.15
C PHE A 67 -2.60 -0.24 6.93
N VAL A 68 -1.33 -0.60 7.13
CA VAL A 68 -0.87 -2.00 7.04
C VAL A 68 -1.50 -2.91 8.11
N LYS A 69 -1.88 -2.38 9.28
CA LYS A 69 -2.61 -3.17 10.29
C LYS A 69 -4.06 -3.37 9.89
N GLU A 70 -4.71 -2.31 9.42
CA GLU A 70 -6.09 -2.38 8.95
C GLU A 70 -6.22 -3.33 7.75
N SER A 71 -5.20 -3.43 6.91
CA SER A 71 -5.18 -4.42 5.82
C SER A 71 -4.99 -5.86 6.31
N LEU A 72 -4.42 -6.08 7.50
CA LEU A 72 -4.42 -7.40 8.16
C LEU A 72 -5.82 -7.74 8.68
N ASP A 73 -6.51 -6.78 9.29
CA ASP A 73 -7.88 -6.97 9.77
C ASP A 73 -8.84 -7.25 8.59
N PHE A 74 -8.67 -6.53 7.48
CA PHE A 74 -9.38 -6.79 6.23
C PHE A 74 -9.09 -8.19 5.67
N ASN A 75 -7.83 -8.64 5.74
CA ASN A 75 -7.46 -9.98 5.32
C ASN A 75 -8.09 -11.08 6.18
N GLU A 76 -8.27 -10.84 7.49
CA GLU A 76 -9.00 -11.76 8.38
C GLU A 76 -10.48 -11.87 7.97
N ARG A 77 -11.13 -10.74 7.66
CA ARG A 77 -12.50 -10.74 7.11
C ARG A 77 -12.61 -11.54 5.82
N LEU A 78 -11.66 -11.38 4.89
CA LEU A 78 -11.61 -12.16 3.65
C LEU A 78 -11.45 -13.66 3.92
N SER A 79 -10.61 -14.03 4.90
CA SER A 79 -10.43 -15.42 5.33
C SER A 79 -11.73 -16.00 5.88
N ASN A 80 -12.42 -15.28 6.76
CA ASN A 80 -13.69 -15.73 7.35
C ASN A 80 -14.78 -15.87 6.28
N TYR A 81 -14.90 -14.88 5.40
CA TYR A 81 -15.82 -14.93 4.27
C TYR A 81 -15.56 -16.14 3.36
N SER A 82 -14.28 -16.51 3.15
CA SER A 82 -13.96 -17.72 2.37
C SER A 82 -14.50 -19.00 3.01
N LEU A 83 -14.50 -19.10 4.34
CA LEU A 83 -15.07 -20.22 5.07
C LEU A 83 -16.59 -20.24 4.93
N ASP A 84 -17.23 -19.07 5.04
CA ASP A 84 -18.68 -18.93 4.88
C ASP A 84 -19.12 -19.35 3.47
N ILE A 85 -18.39 -18.96 2.42
CA ILE A 85 -18.66 -19.40 1.05
C ILE A 85 -18.50 -20.91 0.90
N LEU A 86 -17.43 -21.50 1.44
CA LEU A 86 -17.22 -22.94 1.33
C LEU A 86 -18.28 -23.74 2.11
N PHE A 87 -18.75 -23.21 3.23
CA PHE A 87 -19.89 -23.76 3.95
C PHE A 87 -21.18 -23.64 3.15
N PHE A 88 -21.49 -22.46 2.60
CA PHE A 88 -22.62 -22.24 1.70
C PHE A 88 -22.60 -23.22 0.53
N VAL A 89 -21.46 -23.39 -0.13
CA VAL A 89 -21.30 -24.34 -1.24
C VAL A 89 -21.61 -25.77 -0.80
N LYS A 90 -21.19 -26.16 0.40
CA LYS A 90 -21.47 -27.48 0.96
C LYS A 90 -22.96 -27.71 1.19
N CYS A 91 -23.70 -26.69 1.63
CA CYS A 91 -25.15 -26.77 1.77
C CYS A 91 -25.85 -26.73 0.40
N PHE A 92 -25.38 -25.88 -0.51
CA PHE A 92 -26.01 -25.65 -1.80
C PHE A 92 -25.99 -26.87 -2.73
N LYS A 93 -24.94 -27.71 -2.61
CA LYS A 93 -24.83 -28.99 -3.31
C LYS A 93 -25.69 -30.11 -2.70
N ASP A 94 -26.09 -29.98 -1.43
CA ASP A 94 -26.80 -31.00 -0.67
C ASP A 94 -28.30 -30.65 -0.57
N TYR A 95 -28.94 -30.52 -1.73
CA TYR A 95 -30.32 -30.03 -1.86
C TYR A 95 -31.37 -30.97 -1.25
N ASP A 96 -31.02 -32.23 -0.97
CA ASP A 96 -31.91 -33.17 -0.27
C ASP A 96 -32.00 -32.86 1.23
N ASN A 97 -30.98 -32.21 1.81
CA ASN A 97 -30.89 -31.93 3.24
C ASN A 97 -31.06 -30.45 3.61
N TYR A 98 -31.03 -29.53 2.63
CA TYR A 98 -31.18 -28.10 2.86
C TYR A 98 -32.29 -27.52 1.98
N SER A 99 -33.28 -26.89 2.62
CA SER A 99 -34.37 -26.22 1.90
C SER A 99 -33.88 -24.94 1.23
N ASP A 100 -34.61 -24.50 0.22
CA ASP A 100 -34.28 -23.26 -0.49
C ASP A 100 -34.36 -22.04 0.45
N GLU A 101 -35.23 -22.03 1.46
CA GLU A 101 -35.27 -21.00 2.50
C GLU A 101 -33.98 -20.95 3.31
N ALA A 102 -33.47 -22.10 3.76
CA ALA A 102 -32.20 -22.16 4.51
C ALA A 102 -31.01 -21.70 3.64
N ILE A 103 -31.02 -22.04 2.35
CA ILE A 103 -30.01 -21.57 1.39
C ILE A 103 -30.11 -20.05 1.19
N LEU A 104 -31.32 -19.49 1.10
CA LEU A 104 -31.54 -18.06 0.96
C LEU A 104 -31.01 -17.30 2.19
N GLU A 105 -31.24 -17.79 3.40
CA GLU A 105 -30.68 -17.19 4.63
C GLU A 105 -29.15 -17.08 4.56
N LEU A 106 -28.46 -18.15 4.13
CA LEU A 106 -27.01 -18.14 3.94
C LEU A 106 -26.57 -17.14 2.86
N MET A 107 -27.33 -17.03 1.76
CA MET A 107 -27.02 -16.08 0.69
C MET A 107 -27.20 -14.62 1.15
N TYR A 108 -28.20 -14.33 1.97
CA TYR A 108 -28.40 -12.97 2.51
C TYR A 108 -27.27 -12.56 3.46
N ASP A 109 -26.81 -13.45 4.35
CA ASP A 109 -25.64 -13.21 5.20
C ASP A 109 -24.37 -12.97 4.37
N LEU A 110 -24.15 -13.79 3.33
CA LEU A 110 -23.04 -13.58 2.40
C LEU A 110 -23.16 -12.26 1.63
N LEU A 111 -24.36 -11.83 1.25
CA LEU A 111 -24.59 -10.58 0.56
C LEU A 111 -24.20 -9.39 1.44
N GLU A 112 -24.68 -9.37 2.68
CA GLU A 112 -24.38 -8.33 3.67
C GLU A 112 -22.86 -8.22 3.87
N LYS A 113 -22.18 -9.34 4.14
CA LYS A 113 -20.72 -9.37 4.30
C LYS A 113 -19.96 -8.92 3.05
N SER A 114 -20.48 -9.20 1.85
CA SER A 114 -19.87 -8.76 0.59
C SER A 114 -19.93 -7.24 0.44
N GLN A 115 -21.07 -6.65 0.81
CA GLN A 115 -21.28 -5.21 0.77
C GLN A 115 -20.42 -4.50 1.81
N GLU A 116 -20.35 -5.02 3.04
CA GLU A 116 -19.44 -4.49 4.06
C GLU A 116 -17.98 -4.52 3.61
N ASN A 117 -17.52 -5.65 3.06
CA ASN A 117 -16.14 -5.78 2.57
C ASN A 117 -15.87 -4.86 1.38
N HIS A 118 -16.86 -4.60 0.53
CA HIS A 118 -16.74 -3.62 -0.53
C HIS A 118 -16.50 -2.21 0.04
N ASP A 119 -17.31 -1.78 1.00
CA ASP A 119 -17.17 -0.43 1.57
C ASP A 119 -15.86 -0.27 2.35
N LEU A 120 -15.43 -1.29 3.10
CA LEU A 120 -14.12 -1.30 3.74
C LEU A 120 -12.96 -1.21 2.74
N SER A 121 -13.09 -1.83 1.56
CA SER A 121 -12.06 -1.72 0.52
C SER A 121 -11.93 -0.29 -0.02
N LYS A 122 -13.04 0.45 -0.14
CA LYS A 122 -13.04 1.87 -0.48
C LYS A 122 -12.41 2.72 0.61
N GLU A 123 -12.75 2.45 1.87
CA GLU A 123 -12.16 3.16 3.02
C GLU A 123 -10.63 3.00 3.06
N LEU A 124 -10.15 1.78 2.84
CA LEU A 124 -8.72 1.49 2.73
C LEU A 124 -8.08 2.26 1.56
N LYS A 125 -8.73 2.31 0.40
CA LYS A 125 -8.22 3.06 -0.76
C LYS A 125 -8.15 4.56 -0.48
N ASN A 126 -9.18 5.11 0.16
CA ASN A 126 -9.27 6.52 0.52
C ASN A 126 -8.13 6.95 1.46
N LYS A 127 -7.66 6.06 2.35
CA LYS A 127 -6.47 6.34 3.19
C LYS A 127 -5.19 6.53 2.37
N ILE A 128 -5.09 5.88 1.21
CA ILE A 128 -3.94 6.01 0.31
C ILE A 128 -4.11 7.20 -0.63
N LYS A 129 -5.29 7.34 -1.24
CA LYS A 129 -5.61 8.40 -2.19
C LYS A 129 -7.03 8.87 -1.92
N ALA A 130 -7.17 10.10 -1.44
CA ALA A 130 -8.44 10.69 -1.05
C ALA A 130 -8.88 11.77 -2.03
N ASP A 131 -10.19 11.95 -2.19
CA ASP A 131 -10.75 13.00 -3.06
C ASP A 131 -10.43 14.42 -2.58
N ASP A 132 -10.22 14.60 -1.27
CA ASP A 132 -9.84 15.87 -0.64
C ASP A 132 -8.31 16.08 -0.59
N GLU A 133 -7.55 15.24 -1.29
CA GLU A 133 -6.08 15.23 -1.31
C GLU A 133 -5.43 15.09 0.08
N SER A 134 -6.13 14.46 1.03
CA SER A 134 -5.61 14.12 2.35
C SER A 134 -4.98 12.73 2.43
N GLY A 135 -5.05 11.94 1.35
CA GLY A 135 -4.47 10.61 1.29
C GLY A 135 -2.94 10.61 1.41
N ILE A 136 -2.37 9.47 1.82
CA ILE A 136 -0.91 9.34 1.99
C ILE A 136 -0.16 9.70 0.70
N ASN A 137 -0.66 9.25 -0.45
CA ASN A 137 -0.07 9.53 -1.76
C ASN A 137 -0.15 11.02 -2.11
N ASP A 138 -1.28 11.67 -1.84
CA ASP A 138 -1.50 13.07 -2.16
C ASP A 138 -0.56 13.97 -1.34
N GLN A 139 -0.37 13.62 -0.07
CA GLN A 139 0.58 14.31 0.81
C GLN A 139 2.04 14.08 0.40
N LEU A 140 2.41 12.87 -0.04
CA LEU A 140 3.74 12.60 -0.58
C LEU A 140 4.01 13.39 -1.87
N ILE A 141 3.02 13.50 -2.76
CA ILE A 141 3.12 14.33 -3.98
C ILE A 141 3.36 15.79 -3.61
N LYS A 142 2.65 16.33 -2.60
CA LYS A 142 2.86 17.70 -2.10
C LYS A 142 4.29 17.91 -1.60
N ILE A 143 4.82 16.95 -0.83
CA ILE A 143 6.23 16.96 -0.40
C ILE A 143 7.14 16.98 -1.63
N GLN A 144 6.98 16.05 -2.57
CA GLN A 144 7.82 15.92 -3.75
C GLN A 144 7.82 17.15 -4.65
N ASN A 145 6.65 17.77 -4.85
CA ASN A 145 6.49 18.97 -5.68
C ASN A 145 7.19 20.20 -5.08
N SER A 146 7.45 20.21 -3.78
CA SER A 146 8.21 21.29 -3.13
C SER A 146 9.74 21.09 -3.21
N LEU A 147 10.22 19.86 -3.46
CA LEU A 147 11.65 19.53 -3.49
C LEU A 147 12.46 20.26 -4.58
N PRO A 148 11.97 20.49 -5.82
CA PRO A 148 12.72 21.21 -6.85
C PRO A 148 13.25 22.58 -6.40
N GLY A 149 12.49 23.32 -5.58
CA GLY A 149 12.93 24.60 -5.02
C GLY A 149 14.14 24.45 -4.08
N HIS A 150 14.17 23.38 -3.28
CA HIS A 150 15.31 23.06 -2.42
C HIS A 150 16.53 22.62 -3.24
N ILE A 151 16.33 21.83 -4.29
CA ILE A 151 17.40 21.42 -5.22
C ILE A 151 18.04 22.66 -5.88
N GLY A 152 17.22 23.62 -6.34
CA GLY A 152 17.71 24.87 -6.94
C GLY A 152 18.62 25.63 -5.97
N LYS A 153 18.15 25.86 -4.74
CA LYS A 153 18.92 26.55 -3.69
C LYS A 153 20.27 25.88 -3.41
N ILE A 154 20.29 24.55 -3.31
CA ILE A 154 21.52 23.78 -3.08
C ILE A 154 22.46 23.89 -4.27
N LYS A 155 21.96 23.81 -5.51
CA LYS A 155 22.78 23.97 -6.72
C LYS A 155 23.42 25.36 -6.79
N ASP A 156 22.67 26.40 -6.45
CA ASP A 156 23.19 27.77 -6.40
C ASP A 156 24.25 27.94 -5.31
N GLU A 157 24.07 27.29 -4.16
CA GLU A 157 25.06 27.24 -3.08
C GLU A 157 26.35 26.54 -3.52
N ILE A 158 26.24 25.37 -4.17
CA ILE A 158 27.40 24.68 -4.75
C ILE A 158 28.15 25.58 -5.74
N ASN A 159 27.42 26.31 -6.60
CA ASN A 159 28.04 27.21 -7.57
C ASN A 159 28.73 28.40 -6.90
N ARG A 160 28.12 29.01 -5.87
CA ARG A 160 28.73 30.10 -5.11
C ARG A 160 29.99 29.65 -4.37
N GLU A 161 29.96 28.49 -3.71
CA GLU A 161 31.14 27.95 -3.02
C GLU A 161 32.28 27.68 -3.99
N LYS A 162 32.00 27.10 -5.17
CA LYS A 162 33.00 26.93 -6.25
C LYS A 162 33.58 28.25 -6.74
N ILE A 163 32.78 29.31 -6.87
CA ILE A 163 33.24 30.62 -7.34
C ILE A 163 34.06 31.33 -6.26
N SER A 164 33.56 31.38 -5.01
CA SER A 164 34.28 31.97 -3.87
C SER A 164 35.62 31.28 -3.65
N ALA A 165 35.68 29.99 -3.99
CA ALA A 165 36.89 29.21 -3.91
C ALA A 165 37.98 29.67 -4.91
N LEU A 166 37.59 30.17 -6.09
CA LEU A 166 38.55 30.64 -7.11
C LEU A 166 39.21 32.00 -6.76
N ILE A 167 38.80 32.67 -5.67
CA ILE A 167 39.30 33.98 -5.25
C ILE A 167 40.30 33.80 -4.08
N PRO A 168 41.61 34.07 -4.27
CA PRO A 168 42.60 33.89 -3.21
C PRO A 168 42.34 34.81 -2.01
N LYS A 169 42.38 34.25 -0.78
CA LYS A 169 42.34 35.01 0.47
C LYS A 169 43.63 34.78 1.28
N GLY A 170 44.59 35.70 1.15
CA GLY A 170 45.78 35.80 2.02
C GLY A 170 47.11 35.25 1.47
N GLU A 171 48.23 35.72 2.05
CA GLU A 171 49.62 35.62 1.53
C GLU A 171 50.45 34.39 2.03
N GLY A 172 49.83 33.31 2.52
CA GLY A 172 50.55 32.17 3.13
C GLY A 172 50.70 30.92 2.23
N ILE A 173 51.94 30.56 1.88
CA ILE A 173 52.28 29.60 0.80
C ILE A 173 52.22 28.09 1.19
N VAL A 174 52.24 27.71 2.48
CA VAL A 174 52.05 26.29 2.89
C VAL A 174 50.78 26.10 3.73
N SER A 175 49.68 25.69 3.11
CA SER A 175 49.21 26.33 1.90
C SER A 175 47.75 26.68 2.15
N ALA A 176 47.40 27.95 1.98
CA ALA A 176 46.00 28.37 1.92
C ALA A 176 45.21 27.42 1.00
N THR A 177 45.86 26.97 -0.09
CA THR A 177 45.44 25.96 -1.06
C THR A 177 45.08 24.58 -0.47
N THR A 178 45.77 24.04 0.53
CA THR A 178 45.43 22.73 1.14
C THR A 178 44.24 22.85 2.09
N ARG A 179 44.19 23.90 2.94
CA ARG A 179 43.00 24.16 3.78
C ARG A 179 41.77 24.45 2.92
N TYR A 180 42.00 25.14 1.80
CA TYR A 180 41.05 25.42 0.74
C TYR A 180 40.47 24.16 0.08
N PHE A 181 41.31 23.23 -0.37
CA PHE A 181 40.85 21.96 -0.96
C PHE A 181 40.06 21.13 0.06
N ILE A 182 40.50 21.12 1.32
CA ILE A 182 39.83 20.38 2.39
C ILE A 182 38.46 20.99 2.70
N ALA A 183 38.34 22.31 2.85
CA ALA A 183 37.06 22.99 3.11
C ALA A 183 36.08 22.80 1.96
N LEU A 184 36.50 23.07 0.71
CA LEU A 184 35.67 22.86 -0.47
C LEU A 184 35.21 21.41 -0.59
N PHE A 185 36.09 20.44 -0.32
CA PHE A 185 35.74 19.02 -0.34
C PHE A 185 34.68 18.69 0.71
N PHE A 186 34.78 19.21 1.93
CA PHE A 186 33.78 18.97 2.97
C PHE A 186 32.45 19.66 2.69
N ASP A 187 32.46 20.92 2.26
CA ASP A 187 31.24 21.71 2.03
C ASP A 187 30.47 21.22 0.81
N VAL A 188 31.15 20.97 -0.31
CA VAL A 188 30.54 20.40 -1.51
C VAL A 188 30.02 18.98 -1.23
N LYS A 189 30.77 18.17 -0.48
CA LYS A 189 30.29 16.84 -0.05
C LYS A 189 29.03 16.93 0.80
N ASN A 190 28.95 17.87 1.74
CA ASN A 190 27.74 18.10 2.55
C ASN A 190 26.55 18.52 1.68
N LEU A 191 26.76 19.34 0.65
CA LEU A 191 25.71 19.74 -0.30
C LEU A 191 25.22 18.57 -1.18
N TYR A 192 26.12 17.68 -1.60
CA TYR A 192 25.72 16.45 -2.29
C TYR A 192 24.94 15.48 -1.40
N LEU A 193 25.28 15.39 -0.10
CA LEU A 193 24.49 14.60 0.86
C LEU A 193 23.06 15.15 0.98
N LYS A 194 22.88 16.48 1.01
CA LYS A 194 21.54 17.12 1.00
C LYS A 194 20.76 16.79 -0.28
N LEU A 195 21.42 16.67 -1.43
CA LEU A 195 20.76 16.24 -2.68
C LEU A 195 20.31 14.78 -2.60
N ASP A 196 21.14 13.90 -2.03
CA ASP A 196 20.82 12.48 -1.85
C ASP A 196 19.60 12.27 -0.92
N GLU A 197 19.47 13.09 0.15
CA GLU A 197 18.26 13.14 0.99
C GLU A 197 17.00 13.42 0.16
N ILE A 198 17.08 14.39 -0.75
CA ILE A 198 15.96 14.79 -1.61
C ILE A 198 15.60 13.69 -2.61
N PHE A 199 16.59 13.01 -3.19
CA PHE A 199 16.32 11.92 -4.14
C PHE A 199 15.62 10.72 -3.48
N THR A 200 15.92 10.43 -2.21
CA THR A 200 15.28 9.33 -1.47
C THR A 200 13.76 9.52 -1.31
N ILE A 201 13.26 10.77 -1.30
CA ILE A 201 11.82 11.07 -1.22
C ILE A 201 11.10 10.86 -2.57
N LYS A 202 11.82 10.82 -3.69
CA LYS A 202 11.22 10.62 -5.02
C LYS A 202 10.89 9.16 -5.34
N ASP A 203 11.33 8.21 -4.53
CA ASP A 203 11.20 6.76 -4.84
C ASP A 203 9.82 6.15 -4.49
N PHE A 204 8.83 6.96 -4.08
CA PHE A 204 7.52 6.46 -3.61
C PHE A 204 6.50 6.16 -4.73
N ASP A 205 6.57 6.85 -5.86
CA ASP A 205 5.46 6.95 -6.84
C ASP A 205 5.03 5.60 -7.42
N ASN A 206 6.00 4.79 -7.84
CA ASN A 206 5.72 3.48 -8.44
C ASN A 206 5.10 2.49 -7.43
N SER A 207 5.48 2.60 -6.16
CA SER A 207 5.03 1.67 -5.12
C SER A 207 3.61 1.98 -4.66
N LEU A 208 3.26 3.26 -4.52
CA LEU A 208 1.90 3.68 -4.13
C LEU A 208 0.90 3.49 -5.27
N THR A 209 1.30 3.76 -6.51
CA THR A 209 0.47 3.48 -7.69
C THR A 209 0.09 2.00 -7.75
N SER A 210 1.05 1.10 -7.46
CA SER A 210 0.76 -0.34 -7.40
C SER A 210 -0.27 -0.68 -6.32
N ILE A 211 -0.18 -0.11 -5.12
CA ILE A 211 -1.17 -0.33 -4.05
C ILE A 211 -2.57 0.16 -4.48
N ILE A 212 -2.66 1.35 -5.08
CA ILE A 212 -3.93 1.93 -5.55
C ILE A 212 -4.57 1.06 -6.64
N LEU A 213 -3.77 0.53 -7.55
CA LEU A 213 -4.26 -0.37 -8.59
C LEU A 213 -4.75 -1.69 -8.01
N GLU A 214 -3.99 -2.31 -7.11
CA GLU A 214 -4.38 -3.60 -6.51
C GLU A 214 -5.63 -3.46 -5.63
N ILE A 215 -5.78 -2.38 -4.85
CA ILE A 215 -7.00 -2.17 -4.07
C ILE A 215 -8.22 -1.88 -4.96
N GLY A 216 -8.03 -1.20 -6.10
CA GLY A 216 -9.10 -1.04 -7.10
C GLY A 216 -9.58 -2.36 -7.69
N LYS A 217 -8.69 -3.35 -7.84
CA LYS A 217 -9.07 -4.72 -8.24
C LYS A 217 -9.86 -5.42 -7.14
N ILE A 218 -9.51 -5.20 -5.87
CA ILE A 218 -10.26 -5.72 -4.71
C ILE A 218 -11.68 -5.13 -4.67
N GLU A 219 -11.83 -3.83 -4.90
CA GLU A 219 -13.15 -3.18 -5.01
C GLU A 219 -14.00 -3.83 -6.11
N THR A 220 -13.43 -3.92 -7.32
CA THR A 220 -14.10 -4.52 -8.48
C THR A 220 -14.51 -5.97 -8.23
N PHE A 221 -13.68 -6.72 -7.50
CA PHE A 221 -13.97 -8.09 -7.10
C PHE A 221 -15.21 -8.15 -6.18
N TRP A 222 -15.30 -7.28 -5.17
CA TRP A 222 -16.43 -7.26 -4.24
C TRP A 222 -17.73 -6.79 -4.88
N ASP A 223 -17.66 -5.84 -5.82
CA ASP A 223 -18.80 -5.47 -6.66
C ASP A 223 -19.32 -6.68 -7.44
N ALA A 224 -18.43 -7.38 -8.14
CA ALA A 224 -18.80 -8.57 -8.89
C ALA A 224 -19.36 -9.70 -7.99
N GLN A 225 -18.82 -9.86 -6.78
CA GLN A 225 -19.28 -10.86 -5.81
C GLN A 225 -20.69 -10.53 -5.28
N THR A 226 -20.95 -9.26 -4.96
CA THR A 226 -22.27 -8.75 -4.58
C THR A 226 -23.32 -9.05 -5.66
N GLU A 227 -23.01 -8.75 -6.92
CA GLU A 227 -23.93 -8.98 -8.04
C GLU A 227 -24.17 -10.47 -8.30
N ARG A 228 -23.15 -11.32 -8.13
CA ARG A 228 -23.30 -12.80 -8.21
C ARG A 228 -24.27 -13.32 -7.17
N ILE A 229 -24.17 -12.87 -5.92
CA ILE A 229 -25.04 -13.34 -4.84
C ILE A 229 -26.48 -12.85 -5.05
N LYS A 230 -26.68 -11.58 -5.40
CA LYS A 230 -28.02 -11.06 -5.75
C LYS A 230 -28.67 -11.87 -6.85
N TYR A 231 -27.92 -12.20 -7.91
CA TYR A 231 -28.43 -13.05 -8.98
C TYR A 231 -28.88 -14.43 -8.47
N LEU A 232 -28.11 -15.06 -7.58
CA LEU A 232 -28.49 -16.36 -7.03
C LEU A 232 -29.76 -16.28 -6.18
N ILE A 233 -29.87 -15.26 -5.33
CA ILE A 233 -31.05 -14.98 -4.50
C ILE A 233 -32.29 -14.80 -5.40
N ASP A 234 -32.19 -13.94 -6.42
CA ASP A 234 -33.30 -13.63 -7.32
C ASP A 234 -33.79 -14.86 -8.11
N ASN A 235 -32.90 -15.79 -8.45
CA ASN A 235 -33.31 -17.00 -9.17
C ASN A 235 -33.91 -18.04 -8.23
N LEU A 236 -33.32 -18.22 -7.05
CA LEU A 236 -33.78 -19.19 -6.07
C LEU A 236 -35.17 -18.80 -5.54
N SER A 237 -35.34 -17.53 -5.15
CA SER A 237 -36.62 -16.99 -4.66
C SER A 237 -37.75 -17.01 -5.71
N SER A 238 -37.40 -16.89 -7.00
CA SER A 238 -38.37 -16.92 -8.10
C SER A 238 -38.69 -18.34 -8.61
N GLY A 239 -38.10 -19.38 -8.01
CA GLY A 239 -38.20 -20.76 -8.50
C GLY A 239 -37.62 -20.97 -9.90
N ARG A 240 -36.74 -20.06 -10.36
CA ARG A 240 -36.06 -20.18 -11.65
C ARG A 240 -34.92 -21.19 -11.52
N GLY A 241 -34.75 -22.03 -12.53
CA GLY A 241 -33.69 -23.03 -12.55
C GLY A 241 -32.30 -22.40 -12.43
N ILE A 242 -31.51 -22.88 -11.47
CA ILE A 242 -30.10 -22.52 -11.30
C ILE A 242 -29.24 -23.70 -11.74
N GLN A 243 -28.18 -23.44 -12.50
CA GLN A 243 -27.14 -24.43 -12.79
C GLN A 243 -26.26 -24.68 -11.55
N ARG A 244 -26.81 -25.36 -10.53
CA ARG A 244 -26.18 -25.52 -9.21
C ARG A 244 -24.76 -26.09 -9.31
N GLU A 245 -24.57 -27.15 -10.09
CA GLU A 245 -23.25 -27.79 -10.28
C GLU A 245 -22.19 -26.80 -10.77
N ARG A 246 -22.52 -25.95 -11.74
CA ARG A 246 -21.61 -24.93 -12.27
C ARG A 246 -21.29 -23.85 -11.23
N VAL A 247 -22.30 -23.38 -10.52
CA VAL A 247 -22.14 -22.39 -9.44
C VAL A 247 -21.25 -22.94 -8.34
N VAL A 248 -21.51 -24.16 -7.89
CA VAL A 248 -20.70 -24.90 -6.91
C VAL A 248 -19.25 -24.99 -7.39
N HIS A 249 -19.02 -25.51 -8.59
CA HIS A 249 -17.67 -25.65 -9.14
C HIS A 249 -16.90 -24.32 -9.14
N ASN A 250 -17.51 -23.25 -9.66
CA ASN A 250 -16.88 -21.94 -9.77
C ASN A 250 -16.55 -21.34 -8.40
N LEU A 251 -17.47 -21.46 -7.43
CA LEU A 251 -17.22 -20.97 -6.08
C LEU A 251 -16.12 -21.78 -5.38
N GLU A 252 -16.11 -23.11 -5.51
CA GLU A 252 -15.03 -23.93 -4.96
C GLU A 252 -13.68 -23.55 -5.55
N GLN A 253 -13.57 -23.45 -6.89
CA GLN A 253 -12.31 -23.10 -7.53
C GLN A 253 -11.81 -21.72 -7.09
N LYS A 254 -12.71 -20.73 -6.99
CA LYS A 254 -12.35 -19.35 -6.63
C LYS A 254 -11.94 -19.20 -5.17
N TRP A 255 -12.57 -19.94 -4.25
CA TRP A 255 -12.43 -19.71 -2.80
C TRP A 255 -11.58 -20.74 -2.05
N LYS A 256 -11.36 -21.94 -2.61
CA LYS A 256 -10.63 -23.03 -1.92
C LYS A 256 -9.21 -22.67 -1.45
N ASN A 257 -8.53 -21.75 -2.15
CA ASN A 257 -7.16 -21.36 -1.84
C ASN A 257 -7.05 -20.05 -1.05
N VAL A 258 -8.15 -19.30 -0.93
CA VAL A 258 -8.13 -17.95 -0.31
C VAL A 258 -7.66 -18.02 1.14
N GLY A 259 -8.11 -19.00 1.93
CA GLY A 259 -7.63 -19.17 3.31
C GLY A 259 -6.11 -19.33 3.41
N ASN A 260 -5.50 -20.12 2.53
CA ASN A 260 -4.05 -20.31 2.49
C ASN A 260 -3.32 -19.02 2.07
N GLU A 261 -3.85 -18.32 1.06
CA GLU A 261 -3.30 -17.03 0.62
C GLU A 261 -3.36 -15.97 1.73
N CYS A 262 -4.48 -15.91 2.46
CA CYS A 262 -4.65 -15.03 3.61
C CYS A 262 -3.65 -15.33 4.73
N GLN A 263 -3.35 -16.61 5.00
CA GLN A 263 -2.34 -16.99 5.99
C GLN A 263 -0.93 -16.54 5.57
N ILE A 264 -0.57 -16.74 4.30
CA ILE A 264 0.72 -16.31 3.76
C ILE A 264 0.84 -14.79 3.84
N TYR A 265 -0.19 -14.07 3.41
CA TYR A 265 -0.25 -12.61 3.52
C TYR A 265 -0.07 -12.14 4.97
N ASN A 266 -0.84 -12.71 5.90
CA ASN A 266 -0.75 -12.39 7.32
C ASN A 266 0.67 -12.53 7.86
N ARG A 267 1.34 -13.64 7.53
CA ARG A 267 2.73 -13.87 7.92
C ARG A 267 3.66 -12.80 7.36
N VAL A 268 3.60 -12.55 6.04
CA VAL A 268 4.47 -11.60 5.35
C VAL A 268 4.30 -10.19 5.91
N MET A 269 3.06 -9.73 6.10
CA MET A 269 2.80 -8.37 6.54
C MET A 269 3.08 -8.17 8.04
N ARG A 270 2.87 -9.19 8.88
CA ARG A 270 3.34 -9.16 10.28
C ARG A 270 4.87 -9.09 10.36
N ASP A 271 5.58 -9.82 9.50
CA ASP A 271 7.04 -9.73 9.43
C ASP A 271 7.51 -8.33 9.01
N VAL A 272 6.81 -7.68 8.08
CA VAL A 272 7.08 -6.28 7.69
C VAL A 272 6.92 -5.34 8.89
N LEU A 273 5.81 -5.44 9.63
CA LEU A 273 5.55 -4.61 10.82
C LEU A 273 6.57 -4.87 11.94
N ASN A 274 6.97 -6.12 12.15
CA ASN A 274 7.94 -6.49 13.17
C ASN A 274 9.34 -5.95 12.84
N ARG A 275 9.80 -6.12 11.60
CA ARG A 275 11.08 -5.55 11.14
C ARG A 275 11.09 -4.04 11.27
N ASP A 276 10.00 -3.38 10.89
CA ASP A 276 9.84 -1.93 11.03
C ASP A 276 10.00 -1.46 12.49
N ARG A 277 9.42 -2.20 13.43
CA ARG A 277 9.53 -1.93 14.86
C ARG A 277 10.95 -2.13 15.40
N LEU A 278 11.65 -3.18 14.98
CA LEU A 278 13.01 -3.48 15.43
C LEU A 278 13.99 -2.38 14.99
N ILE A 279 13.93 -1.97 13.73
CA ILE A 279 14.77 -0.89 13.19
C ILE A 279 14.53 0.42 13.96
N PHE A 280 13.28 0.72 14.31
CA PHE A 280 12.96 1.90 15.12
C PHE A 280 13.59 1.86 16.51
N ILE A 281 13.72 0.67 17.13
CA ILE A 281 14.37 0.48 18.44
C ILE A 281 15.89 0.65 18.30
N GLU A 282 16.51 0.02 17.31
CA GLU A 282 17.96 0.11 17.05
C GLU A 282 18.41 1.56 16.82
N VAL A 283 17.70 2.32 15.99
CA VAL A 283 18.06 3.72 15.72
C VAL A 283 17.90 4.60 16.97
N LYS A 284 16.90 4.34 17.82
CA LYS A 284 16.78 5.03 19.12
C LYS A 284 17.94 4.71 20.04
N SER A 285 18.43 3.47 20.07
CA SER A 285 19.54 3.07 20.94
C SER A 285 20.90 3.66 20.53
N ILE A 286 21.09 4.01 19.25
CA ILE A 286 22.30 4.65 18.72
C ILE A 286 22.30 6.17 18.92
N SER A 287 21.13 6.76 19.24
CA SER A 287 20.94 8.21 19.36
C SER A 287 21.11 8.77 20.79
N TYR A 288 21.58 7.95 21.74
CA TYR A 288 21.89 8.33 23.13
C TYR A 288 23.39 8.28 23.39
#